data_AF-A0A821XBS2-F1
#
_entry.id   AF-A0A821XBS2-F1
#
_cell.length_a   1.000
_cell.length_b   1.000
_cell.length_c   1.000
_cell.angle_alpha   90.00
_cell.angle_beta   90.00
_cell.angle_gamma   90.00
#
_symmetry.space_group_name_H-M   'P 1'
#
loop_
_entity.id
_entity.type
_entity.pdbx_description
1 polymer ?
#
loop_
_entity_poly.entity_id
_entity_poly.type
_entity_poly.pdbx_seq_one_letter_code
_entity_poly.pdbx_strand_id
1 'polypeptide(L)'
;MDPVQAYYKYRCCLRCGIPEVTLRGSPDDFQQVIDRINQLRIIFTDFHWWLDSLLPHLKQLKASVEGKPDIDWWQKICHEEGGGSGPSYLAGWLADFIPYICDGAGHYKKVQRDDHHHYSKDSMNRIEFGDFNESVTRTDFILDDNGHETKMKFIAGFLGIGQNPKTSALRPCLGWATALLI
;
A
#
# COMPACT_ATOMS: atom_id res chain seq x y z
N MET A 1 -35.45 -2.95 32.77
CA MET A 1 -35.50 -2.21 31.48
C MET A 1 -36.48 -2.83 30.48
N ASP A 2 -37.03 -4.03 30.72
CA ASP A 2 -38.04 -4.69 29.84
C ASP A 2 -39.29 -3.87 29.47
N PRO A 3 -39.94 -3.10 30.36
CA PRO A 3 -41.25 -2.52 30.04
C PRO A 3 -41.21 -1.42 28.97
N VAL A 4 -40.03 -0.86 28.70
CA VAL A 4 -39.85 0.27 27.76
C VAL A 4 -39.11 -0.12 26.48
N GLN A 5 -38.69 -1.38 26.35
CA GLN A 5 -37.91 -1.87 25.21
C GLN A 5 -38.63 -1.68 23.87
N ALA A 6 -39.96 -1.81 23.84
CA ALA A 6 -40.77 -1.62 22.64
C ALA A 6 -40.75 -0.19 22.06
N TYR A 7 -40.29 0.79 22.84
CA TYR A 7 -40.21 2.20 22.42
C TYR A 7 -38.83 2.62 21.90
N TYR A 8 -37.82 1.74 21.96
CA TYR A 8 -36.47 2.03 21.49
C TYR A 8 -36.05 1.13 20.32
N LYS A 9 -35.44 1.73 19.31
CA LYS A 9 -34.76 1.02 18.22
C LYS A 9 -33.25 1.16 18.43
N TYR A 10 -32.58 0.06 18.79
CA TYR A 10 -31.13 0.05 18.98
C TYR A 10 -30.45 -0.25 17.64
N ARG A 11 -29.44 0.54 17.28
CA ARG A 11 -28.56 0.31 16.13
C ARG A 11 -27.11 0.40 16.59
N CYS A 12 -26.39 -0.70 16.50
CA CYS A 12 -24.94 -0.71 16.65
C CYS A 12 -24.31 -0.49 15.26
N CYS A 13 -23.43 0.50 15.15
CA CYS A 13 -22.62 0.72 13.96
C CYS A 13 -21.15 0.49 14.33
N LEU A 14 -20.55 -0.53 13.75
CA LEU A 14 -19.10 -0.71 13.80
C LEU A 14 -18.50 0.23 12.75
N ARG A 15 -17.69 1.20 13.18
CA ARG A 15 -16.92 2.08 12.30
C ARG A 15 -15.45 1.76 12.50
N CYS A 16 -14.73 1.50 11.40
CA CYS A 16 -13.28 1.38 11.42
C CYS A 16 -12.67 2.74 11.10
N GLY A 17 -11.44 2.98 11.54
CA GLY A 17 -10.69 4.18 11.18
C GLY A 17 -9.21 4.04 11.54
N ILE A 18 -8.37 4.81 10.87
CA ILE A 18 -6.96 4.94 11.22
C ILE A 18 -6.85 6.18 12.12
N PRO A 19 -6.62 6.00 13.43
CA PRO A 19 -6.65 7.12 14.38
C PRO A 19 -5.42 8.02 14.27
N GLU A 20 -4.28 7.44 13.89
CA GLU A 20 -3.02 8.14 13.72
C GLU A 20 -2.15 7.41 12.69
N VAL A 21 -1.28 8.18 12.02
CA VAL A 21 -0.24 7.66 11.14
C VAL A 21 1.08 8.27 11.56
N THR A 22 2.09 7.45 11.78
CA THR A 22 3.46 7.92 11.99
C THR A 22 4.27 7.69 10.72
N LEU A 23 4.68 8.79 10.09
CA LEU A 23 5.65 8.74 8.99
C LEU A 23 7.07 8.72 9.57
N ARG A 24 7.88 7.78 9.10
CA ARG A 24 9.31 7.70 9.44
C ARG A 24 10.12 8.34 8.32
N GLY A 25 11.14 9.09 8.68
CA GLY A 25 11.98 9.86 7.76
C GLY A 25 11.76 11.37 7.90
N SER A 26 12.70 12.11 7.33
CA SER A 26 12.73 13.56 7.24
C SER A 26 12.12 14.06 5.93
N PRO A 27 11.74 15.35 5.81
CA PRO A 27 11.31 15.91 4.53
C PRO A 27 12.30 15.67 3.37
N ASP A 28 13.59 15.63 3.66
CA ASP A 28 14.65 15.36 2.68
C ASP A 28 14.62 13.90 2.20
N ASP A 29 14.29 12.94 3.06
CA ASP A 29 14.12 11.54 2.65
C ASP A 29 12.97 11.40 1.63
N PHE A 30 11.85 12.07 1.89
CA PHE A 30 10.71 12.09 0.97
C PHE A 30 11.03 12.85 -0.34
N GLN A 31 11.82 13.93 -0.26
CA GLN A 31 12.31 14.62 -1.45
C GLN A 31 13.18 13.70 -2.31
N GLN A 32 14.10 12.94 -1.70
CA GLN A 32 14.91 11.97 -2.43
C GLN A 32 14.08 10.88 -3.12
N VAL A 33 12.97 10.45 -2.52
CA VAL A 33 12.05 9.49 -3.17
C VAL A 33 11.41 10.13 -4.41
N ILE A 34 10.92 11.36 -4.31
CA ILE A 34 10.37 12.12 -5.44
C ILE A 34 11.41 12.28 -6.56
N ASP A 35 12.65 12.63 -6.20
CA ASP A 35 13.72 12.81 -7.17
C ASP A 35 14.08 11.50 -7.89
N ARG A 36 14.13 10.38 -7.14
CA ARG A 36 14.32 9.04 -7.72
C ARG A 36 13.19 8.65 -8.66
N ILE A 37 11.94 8.96 -8.35
CA ILE A 37 10.82 8.74 -9.27
C ILE A 37 11.01 9.56 -10.55
N ASN A 38 11.43 10.82 -10.47
CA ASN A 38 11.73 11.63 -11.64
C ASN A 38 12.88 11.06 -12.49
N GLN A 39 13.92 10.51 -11.85
CA GLN A 39 15.01 9.81 -12.55
C GLN A 39 14.52 8.53 -13.24
N LEU A 40 13.71 7.72 -12.55
CA LEU A 40 13.13 6.50 -13.10
C LEU A 40 12.25 6.77 -14.32
N ARG A 41 11.52 7.89 -14.33
CA ARG A 41 10.74 8.32 -15.51
C ARG A 41 11.63 8.52 -16.74
N ILE A 42 12.85 9.02 -16.59
CA ILE A 42 13.75 9.20 -17.74
C ILE A 42 14.18 7.84 -18.33
N ILE A 43 14.31 6.82 -17.48
CA ILE A 43 14.80 5.49 -17.85
C ILE A 43 13.67 4.58 -18.36
N PHE A 44 12.51 4.60 -17.72
CA PHE A 44 11.38 3.68 -17.95
C PHE A 44 10.17 4.42 -18.54
N THR A 45 10.23 4.72 -19.84
CA THR A 45 9.20 5.50 -20.54
C THR A 45 7.85 4.79 -20.63
N ASP A 46 7.85 3.45 -20.66
CA ASP A 46 6.66 2.59 -20.64
C ASP A 46 5.96 2.54 -19.27
N PHE A 47 6.57 3.15 -18.25
CA PHE A 47 6.08 3.19 -16.86
C PHE A 47 5.57 4.56 -16.42
N HIS A 48 5.61 5.57 -17.29
CA HIS A 48 5.16 6.94 -16.99
C HIS A 48 3.75 6.97 -16.42
N TRP A 49 2.82 6.23 -17.03
CA TRP A 49 1.42 6.14 -16.59
C TRP A 49 1.27 5.84 -15.09
N TRP A 50 2.17 5.02 -14.51
CA TRP A 50 2.16 4.72 -13.08
C TRP A 50 3.02 5.70 -12.29
N LEU A 51 4.23 5.99 -12.74
CA LEU A 51 5.13 6.90 -12.01
C LEU A 51 4.52 8.30 -11.84
N ASP A 52 3.78 8.78 -12.84
CA ASP A 52 3.06 10.04 -12.80
C ASP A 52 1.93 10.02 -11.76
N SER A 53 1.25 8.88 -11.60
CA SER A 53 0.21 8.70 -10.56
C SER A 53 0.76 8.75 -9.14
N LEU A 54 2.03 8.36 -8.92
CA LEU A 54 2.63 8.34 -7.58
C LEU A 54 3.06 9.72 -7.09
N LEU A 55 3.44 10.62 -8.01
CA LEU A 55 4.02 11.92 -7.66
C LEU A 55 3.11 12.79 -6.77
N PRO A 56 1.79 12.92 -7.04
CA PRO A 56 0.88 13.63 -6.16
C PRO A 56 0.85 13.06 -4.73
N HIS A 57 0.84 11.74 -4.57
CA HIS A 57 0.81 11.10 -3.25
C HIS A 57 2.13 11.28 -2.49
N LEU A 58 3.27 11.17 -3.17
CA LEU A 58 4.57 11.42 -2.56
C LEU A 58 4.71 12.88 -2.09
N LYS A 59 4.14 13.83 -2.82
CA LYS A 59 4.08 15.24 -2.40
C LYS A 59 3.20 15.43 -1.16
N GLN A 60 2.06 14.76 -1.08
CA GLN A 60 1.19 14.79 0.11
C GLN A 60 1.85 14.14 1.33
N LEU A 61 2.58 13.03 1.13
CA LEU A 61 3.39 12.41 2.18
C LEU A 61 4.48 13.36 2.68
N LYS A 62 5.21 14.01 1.76
CA LYS A 62 6.23 15.02 2.12
C LYS A 62 5.62 16.19 2.90
N ALA A 63 4.51 16.76 2.42
CA ALA A 63 3.80 17.85 3.09
C ALA A 63 3.36 17.45 4.51
N SER A 64 2.94 16.19 4.70
CA SER A 64 2.59 15.65 6.02
C SER A 64 3.79 15.62 6.98
N VAL A 65 4.97 15.20 6.50
CA VAL A 65 6.21 15.23 7.31
C VAL A 65 6.70 16.65 7.60
N GLU A 66 6.43 17.60 6.71
CA GLU A 66 6.68 19.04 6.92
C GLU A 66 5.69 19.70 7.90
N GLY A 67 4.77 18.93 8.51
CA GLY A 67 3.78 19.43 9.46
C GLY A 67 2.57 20.10 8.80
N LYS A 68 2.33 19.84 7.51
CA LYS A 68 1.19 20.35 6.73
C LYS A 68 0.33 19.20 6.16
N PRO A 69 -0.22 18.30 7.00
CA PRO A 69 -1.02 17.18 6.52
C PRO A 69 -2.37 17.65 5.94
N ASP A 70 -2.74 17.09 4.79
CA ASP A 70 -4.09 17.21 4.23
C ASP A 70 -4.98 16.09 4.81
N ILE A 71 -5.83 16.46 5.76
CA ILE A 71 -6.68 15.50 6.48
C ILE A 71 -7.70 14.83 5.56
N ASP A 72 -8.29 15.58 4.62
CA ASP A 72 -9.28 15.03 3.69
C ASP A 72 -8.65 14.01 2.73
N TRP A 73 -7.39 14.25 2.33
CA TRP A 73 -6.60 13.28 1.58
C TRP A 73 -6.26 12.04 2.42
N TRP A 74 -5.82 12.20 3.67
CA TRP A 74 -5.52 11.07 4.57
C TRP A 74 -6.73 10.19 4.85
N GLN A 75 -7.92 10.79 5.01
CA GLN A 75 -9.16 10.05 5.23
C GLN A 75 -9.53 9.12 4.05
N LYS A 76 -8.93 9.33 2.87
CA LYS A 76 -9.12 8.54 1.65
C LYS A 76 -8.00 7.53 1.36
N ILE A 77 -7.23 7.14 2.38
CA ILE A 77 -6.09 6.21 2.23
C ILE A 77 -6.49 4.83 1.73
N CYS A 78 -7.54 4.23 2.31
CA CYS A 78 -7.97 2.87 1.98
C CYS A 78 -9.34 2.83 1.27
N HIS A 79 -10.04 3.96 1.17
CA HIS A 79 -11.36 4.05 0.59
C HIS A 79 -11.54 5.38 -0.15
N GLU A 80 -12.45 5.40 -1.13
CA GLU A 80 -12.73 6.59 -1.94
C GLU A 80 -13.46 7.70 -1.15
N GLU A 81 -14.33 7.26 -0.24
CA GLU A 81 -15.00 8.12 0.74
C GLU A 81 -14.20 8.19 2.04
N GLY A 82 -14.02 9.42 2.56
CA GLY A 82 -13.30 9.68 3.80
C GLY A 82 -13.93 8.97 5.00
N GLY A 83 -13.12 8.25 5.78
CA GLY A 83 -13.60 7.47 6.93
C GLY A 83 -14.48 6.27 6.54
N GLY A 84 -14.51 5.90 5.25
CA GLY A 84 -15.17 4.71 4.75
C GLY A 84 -14.49 3.44 5.26
N SER A 85 -15.29 2.43 5.61
CA SER A 85 -14.78 1.17 6.15
C SER A 85 -15.77 0.01 5.93
N GLY A 86 -15.29 -1.23 6.06
CA GLY A 86 -16.09 -2.44 5.82
C GLY A 86 -16.09 -3.07 4.41
N PRO A 87 -15.44 -2.54 3.35
CA PRO A 87 -15.33 -3.27 2.08
C PRO A 87 -14.25 -4.36 2.13
N SER A 88 -14.35 -5.33 1.22
CA SER A 88 -13.37 -6.41 1.00
C SER A 88 -12.30 -6.06 -0.05
N TYR A 89 -12.19 -4.78 -0.41
CA TYR A 89 -11.27 -4.27 -1.42
C TYR A 89 -10.54 -3.02 -0.92
N LEU A 90 -9.42 -2.68 -1.56
CA LEU A 90 -8.72 -1.40 -1.39
C LEU A 90 -9.17 -0.42 -2.48
N ALA A 91 -9.62 0.79 -2.12
CA ALA A 91 -10.14 1.78 -3.08
C ALA A 91 -9.64 3.23 -2.86
N GLY A 92 -8.76 3.43 -1.88
CA GLY A 92 -8.18 4.75 -1.60
C GLY A 92 -6.87 4.97 -2.35
N TRP A 93 -6.23 6.13 -2.13
CA TRP A 93 -4.96 6.46 -2.79
C TRP A 93 -3.84 5.44 -2.53
N LEU A 94 -3.92 4.62 -1.46
CA LEU A 94 -2.93 3.58 -1.25
C LEU A 94 -2.94 2.53 -2.38
N ALA A 95 -4.09 2.32 -3.03
CA ALA A 95 -4.18 1.45 -4.22
C ALA A 95 -3.30 1.97 -5.37
N ASP A 96 -3.00 3.28 -5.40
CA ASP A 96 -2.18 3.86 -6.45
C ASP A 96 -0.72 3.39 -6.42
N PHE A 97 -0.26 2.88 -5.28
CA PHE A 97 1.05 2.27 -5.12
C PHE A 97 1.14 0.84 -5.71
N ILE A 98 0.03 0.28 -6.21
CA ILE A 98 -0.03 -1.04 -6.82
C ILE A 98 -0.19 -0.91 -8.35
N PRO A 99 0.87 -1.12 -9.15
CA PRO A 99 0.81 -0.99 -10.61
C PRO A 99 0.20 -2.21 -11.30
N TYR A 100 0.37 -3.39 -10.74
CA TYR A 100 -0.07 -4.65 -11.32
C TYR A 100 -0.82 -5.49 -10.31
N ILE A 101 -1.84 -6.19 -10.79
CA ILE A 101 -2.63 -7.14 -10.02
C ILE A 101 -2.66 -8.49 -10.74
N CYS A 102 -2.78 -9.57 -9.98
CA CYS A 102 -2.89 -10.93 -10.50
C CYS A 102 -4.35 -11.25 -10.80
N ASP A 103 -4.64 -11.85 -11.94
CA ASP A 103 -6.00 -12.25 -12.34
C ASP A 103 -6.50 -13.56 -11.70
N GLY A 104 -5.78 -14.09 -10.71
CA GLY A 104 -6.04 -15.39 -10.08
C GLY A 104 -5.63 -16.60 -10.92
N ALA A 105 -5.33 -16.43 -12.22
CA ALA A 105 -4.79 -17.45 -13.11
C ALA A 105 -3.26 -17.36 -13.27
N GLY A 106 -2.61 -16.43 -12.54
CA GLY A 106 -1.17 -16.21 -12.58
C GLY A 106 -0.72 -15.19 -13.63
N HIS A 107 -1.66 -14.55 -14.33
CA HIS A 107 -1.32 -13.45 -15.24
C HIS A 107 -1.38 -12.11 -14.52
N TYR A 108 -0.45 -11.22 -14.87
CA TYR A 108 -0.41 -9.87 -14.34
C TYR A 108 -1.04 -8.90 -15.33
N LYS A 109 -1.96 -8.07 -14.84
CA LYS A 109 -2.57 -6.99 -15.60
C LYS A 109 -2.27 -5.64 -14.95
N LYS A 110 -2.06 -4.62 -15.79
CA LYS A 110 -1.96 -3.23 -15.33
C LYS A 110 -3.26 -2.86 -14.63
N VAL A 111 -3.17 -2.20 -13.47
CA VAL A 111 -4.33 -1.58 -12.86
C VAL A 111 -4.77 -0.43 -13.78
N GLN A 112 -5.91 -0.59 -14.43
CA GLN A 112 -6.50 0.48 -15.24
C GLN A 112 -7.10 1.52 -14.29
N ARG A 113 -6.67 2.78 -14.44
CA ARG A 113 -7.19 3.91 -13.69
C ARG A 113 -7.73 4.89 -14.71
N ASP A 114 -8.98 5.31 -14.57
CA ASP A 114 -9.49 6.38 -15.44
C ASP A 114 -8.70 7.66 -15.15
N ASP A 115 -8.28 8.35 -16.23
CA ASP A 115 -7.29 9.44 -16.26
C ASP A 115 -7.66 10.72 -15.49
N HIS A 116 -8.71 10.68 -14.67
CA HIS A 116 -9.22 11.84 -13.98
C HIS A 116 -9.29 11.61 -12.49
N HIS A 117 -8.41 12.34 -11.79
CA HIS A 117 -8.53 12.64 -10.38
C HIS A 117 -9.98 13.01 -10.09
N HIS A 118 -10.75 12.10 -9.49
CA HIS A 118 -11.88 12.32 -8.61
C HIS A 118 -12.45 10.93 -8.31
N TYR A 119 -12.35 10.54 -7.05
CA TYR A 119 -13.07 9.43 -6.42
C TYR A 119 -14.55 9.51 -6.77
N SER A 120 -14.92 8.91 -7.91
CA SER A 120 -16.26 8.93 -8.45
C SER A 120 -16.93 7.61 -8.11
N LYS A 121 -18.19 7.70 -7.70
CA LYS A 121 -19.01 6.66 -7.06
C LYS A 121 -19.15 5.35 -7.85
N ASP A 122 -18.66 5.29 -9.09
CA ASP A 122 -18.88 4.20 -10.05
C ASP A 122 -17.62 3.71 -10.82
N SER A 123 -16.38 4.17 -10.54
CA SER A 123 -15.21 3.72 -11.35
C SER A 123 -13.93 3.30 -10.61
N MET A 124 -13.66 2.00 -10.70
CA MET A 124 -12.42 1.35 -11.19
C MET A 124 -11.06 1.37 -10.45
N ASN A 125 -10.89 2.02 -9.29
CA ASN A 125 -9.63 1.86 -8.51
C ASN A 125 -9.71 0.82 -7.38
N ARG A 126 -10.67 -0.11 -7.45
CA ARG A 126 -10.85 -1.15 -6.44
C ARG A 126 -9.93 -2.34 -6.73
N ILE A 127 -9.09 -2.67 -5.76
CA ILE A 127 -8.24 -3.87 -5.79
C ILE A 127 -8.80 -4.86 -4.77
N GLU A 128 -9.30 -5.99 -5.27
CA GLU A 128 -9.71 -7.10 -4.41
C GLU A 128 -8.49 -7.65 -3.66
N PHE A 129 -8.65 -7.99 -2.38
CA PHE A 129 -7.49 -8.48 -1.61
C PHE A 129 -6.88 -9.78 -2.17
N GLY A 130 -7.68 -10.58 -2.89
CA GLY A 130 -7.21 -11.78 -3.59
C GLY A 130 -6.35 -11.50 -4.83
N ASP A 131 -6.43 -10.28 -5.39
CA ASP A 131 -5.72 -9.89 -6.61
C ASP A 131 -4.33 -9.27 -6.30
N PHE A 132 -4.00 -9.05 -5.02
CA PHE A 132 -2.68 -8.56 -4.63
C PHE A 132 -1.58 -9.53 -5.05
N ASN A 133 -0.48 -8.98 -5.52
CA ASN A 133 0.73 -9.73 -5.76
C ASN A 133 1.42 -10.11 -4.44
N GLU A 134 2.40 -11.02 -4.53
CA GLU A 134 3.30 -11.26 -3.40
C GLU A 134 4.01 -9.95 -3.02
N SER A 135 4.04 -9.66 -1.72
CA SER A 135 4.71 -8.48 -1.17
C SER A 135 6.23 -8.65 -1.03
N VAL A 136 6.76 -9.74 -1.59
CA VAL A 136 8.17 -10.13 -1.60
C VAL A 136 8.63 -10.43 -3.02
N THR A 137 9.83 -9.96 -3.34
CA THR A 137 10.52 -10.31 -4.58
C THR A 137 11.50 -11.44 -4.30
N ARG A 138 11.63 -12.38 -5.25
CA ARG A 138 12.56 -13.50 -5.18
C ARG A 138 13.45 -13.52 -6.42
N THR A 139 14.74 -13.76 -6.24
CA THR A 139 15.67 -13.99 -7.34
C THR A 139 16.58 -15.15 -7.02
N ASP A 140 16.86 -15.98 -8.02
CA ASP A 140 17.78 -17.10 -7.90
C ASP A 140 19.23 -16.59 -8.00
N PHE A 141 20.14 -17.19 -7.24
CA PHE A 141 21.58 -16.94 -7.33
C PHE A 141 22.37 -18.21 -6.97
N ILE A 142 23.65 -18.25 -7.35
CA ILE A 142 24.57 -19.33 -6.97
C ILE A 142 25.48 -18.81 -5.86
N LEU A 143 25.52 -19.53 -4.74
CA LEU A 143 26.53 -19.33 -3.70
C LEU A 143 27.70 -20.26 -3.99
N ASP A 144 28.87 -19.70 -4.28
CA ASP A 144 30.13 -20.44 -4.40
C ASP A 144 30.88 -20.39 -3.06
N ASP A 145 30.89 -21.51 -2.33
CA ASP A 145 31.71 -21.70 -1.13
C ASP A 145 32.96 -22.52 -1.48
N ASN A 146 34.01 -21.82 -1.91
CA ASN A 146 35.33 -22.41 -2.23
C ASN A 146 35.25 -23.57 -3.25
N GLY A 147 34.44 -23.41 -4.30
CA GLY A 147 34.21 -24.41 -5.34
C GLY A 147 33.01 -25.32 -5.08
N HIS A 148 32.34 -25.19 -3.93
CA HIS A 148 31.06 -25.83 -3.67
C HIS A 148 29.90 -24.89 -4.05
N GLU A 149 29.39 -25.05 -5.26
CA GLU A 149 28.26 -24.26 -5.76
C GLU A 149 26.93 -24.77 -5.20
N THR A 150 26.18 -23.87 -4.56
CA THR A 150 24.82 -24.11 -4.05
C THR A 150 23.83 -23.16 -4.69
N LYS A 151 22.74 -23.70 -5.25
CA LYS A 151 21.64 -22.88 -5.78
C LYS A 151 20.81 -22.32 -4.62
N MET A 152 20.66 -21.01 -4.59
CA MET A 152 19.93 -20.30 -3.56
C MET A 152 18.91 -19.32 -4.13
N LYS A 153 17.94 -18.94 -3.30
CA LYS A 153 17.01 -17.84 -3.54
C LYS A 153 17.32 -16.71 -2.58
N PHE A 154 17.39 -15.51 -3.11
CA PHE A 154 17.33 -14.27 -2.34
C PHE A 154 15.88 -13.79 -2.31
N ILE A 155 15.35 -13.53 -1.12
CA ILE A 155 13.98 -13.09 -0.89
C ILE A 155 14.05 -11.75 -0.16
N ALA A 156 13.35 -10.72 -0.64
CA ALA A 156 13.28 -9.42 0.02
C ALA A 156 11.91 -8.76 -0.16
N GLY A 157 11.47 -8.00 0.85
CA GLY A 157 10.22 -7.23 0.77
C GLY A 157 9.54 -7.06 2.12
N PHE A 158 8.20 -6.99 2.11
CA PHE A 158 7.38 -6.93 3.31
C PHE A 158 7.18 -8.34 3.87
N LEU A 159 8.04 -8.74 4.81
CA LEU A 159 8.04 -10.09 5.39
C LEU A 159 6.94 -10.30 6.45
N GLY A 160 6.31 -9.22 6.91
CA GLY A 160 5.22 -9.31 7.87
C GLY A 160 4.82 -7.96 8.45
N ILE A 161 4.06 -8.03 9.54
CA ILE A 161 3.53 -6.88 10.26
C ILE A 161 3.93 -7.01 11.72
N GLY A 162 4.52 -5.95 12.27
CA GLY A 162 4.77 -5.83 13.70
C GLY A 162 3.71 -4.97 14.36
N GLN A 163 3.28 -5.33 15.57
CA GLN A 163 2.39 -4.53 16.40
C GLN A 163 3.13 -4.04 17.64
N ASN A 164 3.01 -2.74 17.94
CA ASN A 164 3.49 -2.19 19.20
C ASN A 164 2.57 -2.65 20.34
N PRO A 165 3.07 -3.33 21.38
CA PRO A 165 2.22 -3.87 22.45
C PRO A 165 1.60 -2.81 23.36
N LYS A 166 2.11 -1.57 23.35
CA LYS A 166 1.60 -0.47 24.18
C LYS A 166 0.60 0.42 23.43
N THR A 167 0.88 0.73 22.18
CA THR A 167 0.06 1.66 21.38
C THR A 167 -0.86 0.96 20.38
N SER A 168 -0.71 -0.36 20.21
CA SER A 168 -1.37 -1.16 19.16
C SER A 168 -1.04 -0.72 17.72
N ALA A 169 -0.12 0.23 17.54
CA ALA A 169 0.29 0.72 16.24
C ALA A 169 0.90 -0.41 15.41
N LEU A 170 0.45 -0.52 14.16
CA LEU A 170 0.97 -1.48 13.20
C LEU A 170 2.12 -0.85 12.42
N ARG A 171 3.12 -1.66 12.08
CA ARG A 171 4.20 -1.27 11.17
C ARG A 171 4.54 -2.42 10.22
N PRO A 172 4.91 -2.13 8.96
CA PRO A 172 5.51 -3.13 8.11
C PRO A 172 6.86 -3.60 8.68
N CYS A 173 7.14 -4.89 8.56
CA CYS A 173 8.44 -5.49 8.81
C CYS A 173 9.10 -5.76 7.47
N LEU A 174 9.99 -4.86 7.05
CA LEU A 174 10.84 -5.03 5.88
C LEU A 174 12.03 -5.92 6.24
N GLY A 175 12.41 -6.81 5.34
CA GLY A 175 13.60 -7.64 5.54
C GLY A 175 13.99 -8.42 4.30
N TRP A 176 15.02 -9.22 4.45
CA TRP A 176 15.53 -10.13 3.43
C TRP A 176 16.03 -11.43 4.05
N ALA A 177 16.03 -12.50 3.25
CA ALA A 177 16.53 -13.81 3.64
C ALA A 177 17.11 -14.54 2.43
N THR A 178 18.03 -15.47 2.67
CA THR A 178 18.47 -16.45 1.68
C THR A 178 17.91 -17.83 2.03
N ALA A 179 17.46 -18.57 1.03
CA ALA A 179 16.89 -19.90 1.19
C ALA A 179 17.46 -20.87 0.15
N LEU A 180 17.57 -22.15 0.50
CA LEU A 180 17.95 -23.20 -0.45
C LEU A 180 16.84 -23.38 -1.50
N LEU A 181 17.24 -23.60 -2.76
CA LEU A 181 16.35 -24.11 -3.79
C LEU A 181 16.14 -25.60 -3.54
N ILE A 182 14.96 -25.98 -3.04
CA ILE A 182 14.51 -27.38 -2.90
C ILE A 182 13.98 -27.88 -4.25
#